data_AF-A0A2W1DJ13-F1
#
_entry.id   AF-A0A2W1DJ13-F1
#
_cell.length_a   1.000
_cell.length_b   1.000
_cell.length_c   1.000
_cell.angle_alpha   90.00
_cell.angle_beta   90.00
_cell.angle_gamma   90.00
#
_symmetry.space_group_name_H-M   'P 1'
#
loop_
_entity.id
_entity.type
_entity.pdbx_description
1 polymer ?
#
loop_
_entity_poly.entity_id
_entity_poly.type
_entity_poly.pdbx_seq_one_letter_code
_entity_poly.pdbx_strand_id
1 'polypeptide(L)'
;MASASDVLALVSSLALRLSIYIFLRWIPTTIVPALATALTLVYIPSFFTSFQDTAQYKIISDELDIIVKETVGGRSDDSSEEIQLIDGADDGPLEELDVQETVQYEEREPKVFRTLLTGLPSPSSALLSWITFGINMALIAMTLDVVYRAPLLHQCHDASFARVGYVSENSAKILVREPYAFDVKVLYRSIDDMERSWMEKTHCASQPDYWLTDETDFTMVMEIEHLRPDLSYEYIVETSHGNTTGTFTTAPRPGHISQLKDNKYTFVHSSCIKPRVPYTPFQHPLEFPGMKHLARWLPELQPYFMLFLGDFIYVDVPHRQGNDAETYRREYRQVYSSPSWPAVSQNLPWIHVIDDHEIQNDWNSNMTGVAVPAYDAFTHYNAAPNPPPHREGVTYFSFTQGPAEFFLLDTRRYRSPVSNNASDPAKTMLGAQQLSDLLDWIQKAPPQGVHWKFIVTGTPFTKNWQFGSEDTWGGHLHERRRILEAAWDFSSTHDVGVVVLSGDRHEFAATSFPPPKDGKWPVSATVHEFSTSPLSMFYLPIRTYKEIDDEDVCLKYLPDGNSKFGAVEITTPVHGEQSFVNYRLFIDGEEAWTHVISTPLGRAGSHRAKEAVWG
;
A
#
# COMPACT_ATOMS: atom_id res chain seq x y z
N MET A 1 -14.44 -13.76 -43.79
CA MET A 1 -14.04 -12.58 -42.98
C MET A 1 -14.51 -12.82 -41.56
N ALA A 2 -13.76 -12.40 -40.54
CA ALA A 2 -14.25 -12.49 -39.16
C ALA A 2 -15.50 -11.61 -39.01
N SER A 3 -16.54 -12.10 -38.34
CA SER A 3 -17.75 -11.31 -38.09
C SER A 3 -17.42 -10.13 -37.15
N ALA A 4 -18.25 -9.10 -37.16
CA ALA A 4 -18.08 -8.00 -36.21
C ALA A 4 -18.17 -8.49 -34.75
N SER A 5 -19.04 -9.48 -34.47
CA SER A 5 -19.17 -10.12 -33.16
C SER A 5 -17.89 -10.87 -32.75
N ASP A 6 -17.23 -11.57 -33.68
CA ASP A 6 -15.95 -12.24 -33.43
C ASP A 6 -14.85 -11.23 -33.08
N VAL A 7 -14.76 -10.12 -33.83
CA VAL A 7 -13.75 -9.07 -33.57
C VAL A 7 -14.00 -8.42 -32.21
N LEU A 8 -15.25 -8.06 -31.90
CA LEU A 8 -15.61 -7.47 -30.61
C LEU A 8 -15.36 -8.42 -29.45
N ALA A 9 -15.74 -9.70 -29.55
CA ALA A 9 -15.50 -10.70 -28.52
C ALA A 9 -13.99 -10.94 -28.30
N LEU A 10 -13.20 -11.01 -29.38
CA LEU A 10 -11.75 -11.16 -29.32
C LEU A 10 -11.08 -9.98 -28.59
N VAL A 11 -11.36 -8.76 -29.06
CA VAL A 11 -10.70 -7.56 -28.54
C VAL A 11 -11.10 -7.32 -27.08
N SER A 12 -12.40 -7.41 -26.77
CA SER A 12 -12.89 -7.21 -25.40
C SER A 12 -12.35 -8.26 -24.43
N SER A 13 -12.28 -9.54 -24.82
CA SER A 13 -11.71 -10.61 -24.01
C SER A 13 -10.21 -10.41 -23.74
N LEU A 14 -9.41 -10.13 -24.78
CA LEU A 14 -7.98 -9.91 -24.60
C LEU A 14 -7.69 -8.69 -23.73
N ALA A 15 -8.41 -7.59 -23.94
CA ALA A 15 -8.30 -6.40 -23.11
C ALA A 15 -8.70 -6.69 -21.65
N LEU A 16 -9.78 -7.44 -21.43
CA LEU A 16 -10.26 -7.82 -20.10
C LEU A 16 -9.24 -8.68 -19.37
N ARG A 17 -8.69 -9.70 -20.04
CA ARG A 17 -7.68 -10.59 -19.45
C ARG A 17 -6.40 -9.85 -19.08
N LEU A 18 -5.88 -9.03 -20.00
CA LEU A 18 -4.64 -8.27 -19.78
C LEU A 18 -4.82 -7.24 -18.66
N SER A 19 -5.89 -6.45 -18.70
CA SER A 19 -6.15 -5.41 -17.69
C SER A 19 -6.39 -6.00 -16.30
N ILE A 20 -7.17 -7.08 -16.19
CA ILE A 20 -7.41 -7.76 -14.90
C ILE A 20 -6.14 -8.44 -14.39
N TYR A 21 -5.32 -9.05 -15.27
CA TYR A 21 -4.05 -9.63 -14.84
C TYR A 21 -3.12 -8.57 -14.22
N ILE A 22 -2.95 -7.44 -14.90
CA ILE A 22 -2.15 -6.30 -14.40
C ILE A 22 -2.73 -5.79 -13.07
N PHE A 23 -4.05 -5.66 -12.98
CA PHE A 23 -4.75 -5.21 -11.78
C PHE A 23 -4.52 -6.11 -10.56
N LEU A 24 -4.66 -7.41 -10.74
CA LEU A 24 -4.56 -8.39 -9.66
C LEU A 24 -3.12 -8.69 -9.27
N ARG A 25 -2.15 -8.55 -10.19
CA ARG A 25 -0.76 -8.96 -9.96
C ARG A 25 0.21 -7.81 -9.73
N TRP A 26 -0.02 -6.65 -10.33
CA TRP A 26 0.95 -5.56 -10.34
C TRP A 26 0.41 -4.27 -9.75
N ILE A 27 -0.73 -3.75 -10.18
CA ILE A 27 -1.17 -2.41 -9.73
C ILE A 27 -2.69 -2.37 -9.58
N PRO A 28 -3.25 -2.30 -8.35
CA PRO A 28 -4.68 -2.18 -8.08
C PRO A 28 -5.19 -0.76 -8.40
N THR A 29 -5.17 -0.38 -9.68
CA THR A 29 -5.57 0.96 -10.16
C THR A 29 -7.07 1.24 -10.04
N THR A 30 -7.43 2.52 -10.04
CA THR A 30 -8.83 2.99 -10.13
C THR A 30 -9.46 2.81 -11.51
N ILE A 31 -8.65 2.55 -12.54
CA ILE A 31 -9.08 2.46 -13.94
C ILE A 31 -9.76 1.11 -14.21
N VAL A 32 -9.20 0.03 -13.68
CA VAL A 32 -9.60 -1.33 -14.06
C VAL A 32 -11.03 -1.68 -13.64
N PRO A 33 -11.57 -1.29 -12.46
CA PRO A 33 -12.96 -1.60 -12.12
C PRO A 33 -13.98 -1.10 -13.16
N ALA A 34 -13.85 0.16 -13.61
CA ALA A 34 -14.72 0.73 -14.63
C ALA A 34 -14.47 0.10 -16.01
N LEU A 35 -13.20 -0.09 -16.39
CA LEU A 35 -12.81 -0.69 -17.66
C LEU A 35 -13.31 -2.14 -17.78
N ALA A 36 -13.12 -2.96 -16.75
CA ALA A 36 -13.57 -4.35 -16.71
C ALA A 36 -15.09 -4.44 -16.84
N THR A 37 -15.83 -3.53 -16.19
CA THR A 37 -17.29 -3.42 -16.33
C THR A 37 -17.69 -3.14 -17.78
N ALA A 38 -17.10 -2.12 -18.40
CA ALA A 38 -17.38 -1.75 -19.79
C ALA A 38 -17.03 -2.89 -20.77
N LEU A 39 -15.86 -3.50 -20.62
CA LEU A 39 -15.42 -4.63 -21.46
C LEU A 39 -16.31 -5.86 -21.28
N THR A 40 -16.82 -6.11 -20.07
CA THR A 40 -17.77 -7.20 -19.80
C THR A 40 -19.09 -6.99 -20.53
N LEU A 41 -19.63 -5.76 -20.50
CA LEU A 41 -20.87 -5.39 -21.21
C LEU A 41 -20.74 -5.53 -22.73
N VAL A 42 -19.54 -5.42 -23.29
CA VAL A 42 -19.27 -5.69 -24.71
C VAL A 42 -19.03 -7.18 -24.96
N TYR A 43 -18.24 -7.84 -24.11
CA TYR A 43 -17.81 -9.21 -24.30
C TYR A 43 -18.97 -10.20 -24.24
N ILE A 44 -19.83 -10.11 -23.22
CA ILE A 44 -20.94 -11.06 -23.01
C ILE A 44 -21.85 -11.15 -24.25
N PRO A 45 -22.48 -10.06 -24.74
CA PRO A 45 -23.36 -10.15 -25.90
C PRO A 45 -22.59 -10.57 -27.17
N SER A 46 -21.38 -10.04 -27.38
CA SER A 46 -20.57 -10.40 -28.56
C SER A 46 -20.19 -11.87 -28.57
N PHE A 47 -19.88 -12.45 -27.41
CA PHE A 47 -19.58 -13.87 -27.25
C PHE A 47 -20.81 -14.72 -27.56
N PHE A 48 -22.00 -14.36 -27.04
CA PHE A 48 -23.22 -15.12 -27.31
C PHE A 48 -23.62 -15.07 -28.79
N THR A 49 -23.54 -13.91 -29.43
CA THR A 49 -23.77 -13.79 -30.88
C THR A 49 -22.76 -14.61 -31.67
N SER A 50 -21.46 -14.46 -31.37
CA SER A 50 -20.40 -15.25 -32.01
C SER A 50 -20.60 -16.76 -31.80
N PHE A 51 -21.01 -17.18 -30.60
CA PHE A 51 -21.26 -18.58 -30.28
C PHE A 51 -22.45 -19.16 -31.06
N GLN A 52 -23.52 -18.38 -31.24
CA GLN A 52 -24.66 -18.75 -32.08
C GLN A 52 -24.27 -18.84 -33.56
N ASP A 53 -23.45 -17.91 -34.04
CA ASP A 53 -22.97 -17.88 -35.44
C ASP A 53 -21.91 -18.96 -35.72
N THR A 54 -21.36 -19.58 -34.68
CA THR A 54 -20.29 -20.57 -34.78
C THR A 54 -20.86 -21.95 -35.09
N ALA A 55 -21.03 -22.26 -36.38
CA ALA A 55 -21.40 -23.61 -36.82
C ALA A 55 -20.25 -24.62 -36.59
N GLN A 56 -20.58 -25.77 -35.97
CA GLN A 56 -19.67 -26.90 -35.75
C GLN A 56 -19.24 -27.59 -37.05
N TYR A 57 -20.08 -27.46 -38.06
CA TYR A 57 -19.96 -28.10 -39.36
C TYR A 57 -19.75 -27.04 -40.43
N LYS A 58 -18.81 -27.29 -41.34
CA LYS A 58 -18.64 -26.52 -42.56
C LYS A 58 -19.35 -27.25 -43.69
N ILE A 59 -20.37 -26.65 -44.30
CA ILE A 59 -21.05 -27.21 -45.47
C ILE A 59 -20.04 -27.21 -46.63
N ILE A 60 -19.75 -28.40 -47.17
CA ILE A 60 -18.82 -28.63 -48.28
C ILE A 60 -19.57 -28.51 -49.61
N SER A 61 -20.75 -29.12 -49.69
CA SER A 61 -21.68 -29.04 -50.81
C SER A 61 -23.12 -29.17 -50.30
N ASP A 62 -24.01 -28.47 -50.99
CA ASP A 62 -25.46 -28.49 -50.79
C ASP A 62 -26.07 -28.72 -52.17
N GLU A 63 -26.49 -29.96 -52.42
CA GLU A 63 -27.06 -30.38 -53.70
C GLU A 63 -28.56 -30.65 -53.52
N LEU A 64 -29.37 -29.93 -54.29
CA LEU A 64 -30.82 -30.06 -54.35
C LEU A 64 -31.19 -30.91 -55.57
N ASP A 65 -31.56 -32.16 -55.33
CA ASP A 65 -32.08 -33.05 -56.36
C ASP A 65 -33.60 -32.98 -56.39
N ILE A 66 -34.15 -32.45 -57.48
CA ILE A 66 -35.60 -32.42 -57.74
C ILE A 66 -35.94 -33.66 -58.55
N ILE A 67 -36.54 -34.66 -57.91
CA ILE A 67 -37.00 -35.88 -58.57
C ILE A 67 -38.46 -35.67 -58.97
N VAL A 68 -38.69 -35.48 -60.27
CA VAL A 68 -40.04 -35.43 -60.86
C VAL A 68 -40.55 -36.86 -61.02
N LYS A 69 -41.55 -37.27 -60.24
CA LYS A 69 -42.25 -38.54 -60.45
C LYS A 69 -43.47 -38.31 -61.35
N GLU A 70 -43.41 -38.84 -62.58
CA GLU A 70 -44.60 -38.95 -63.43
C GLU A 70 -45.55 -40.01 -62.84
N THR A 71 -46.77 -39.60 -62.49
CA THR A 71 -47.82 -40.53 -62.07
C THR A 71 -48.34 -41.30 -63.29
N VAL A 72 -47.85 -42.52 -63.49
CA VAL A 72 -48.44 -43.45 -64.46
C VAL A 72 -49.77 -43.96 -63.90
N GLY A 73 -50.87 -43.49 -64.48
CA GLY A 73 -52.24 -43.86 -64.12
C GLY A 73 -52.49 -45.38 -64.14
N GLY A 74 -52.43 -45.99 -62.96
CA GLY A 74 -52.90 -47.34 -62.69
C GLY A 74 -54.31 -47.32 -62.12
N ARG A 75 -55.28 -47.69 -62.94
CA ARG A 75 -56.71 -47.83 -62.63
C ARG A 75 -56.95 -48.90 -61.54
N SER A 76 -57.46 -48.53 -60.36
CA SER A 76 -58.48 -49.30 -59.61
C SER A 76 -58.94 -48.59 -58.32
N ASP A 77 -60.21 -48.16 -58.35
CA ASP A 77 -61.22 -48.06 -57.28
C ASP A 77 -60.86 -47.57 -55.86
N ASP A 78 -61.33 -46.35 -55.55
CA ASP A 78 -62.46 -46.05 -54.64
C ASP A 78 -62.17 -44.91 -53.63
N SER A 79 -63.22 -44.12 -53.39
CA SER A 79 -63.38 -42.99 -52.46
C SER A 79 -62.86 -41.60 -52.86
N SER A 80 -63.81 -40.68 -52.86
CA SER A 80 -63.87 -39.28 -53.26
C SER A 80 -63.34 -38.29 -52.23
N GLU A 81 -62.48 -37.36 -52.63
CA GLU A 81 -62.47 -35.98 -52.11
C GLU A 81 -62.18 -34.99 -53.27
N GLU A 82 -63.09 -34.03 -53.48
CA GLU A 82 -63.00 -32.96 -54.47
C GLU A 82 -61.86 -31.99 -54.14
N ILE A 83 -60.87 -31.87 -55.03
CA ILE A 83 -59.92 -30.75 -55.03
C ILE A 83 -60.38 -29.76 -56.11
N GLN A 84 -60.75 -28.55 -55.69
CA GLN A 84 -61.07 -27.44 -56.59
C GLN A 84 -59.80 -26.96 -57.32
N LEU A 85 -59.78 -27.12 -58.64
CA LEU A 85 -58.74 -26.58 -59.53
C LEU A 85 -59.03 -25.11 -59.86
N ILE A 86 -57.98 -24.29 -59.82
CA ILE A 86 -57.95 -22.87 -60.20
C ILE A 86 -58.05 -22.77 -61.74
N ASP A 87 -58.92 -21.88 -62.23
CA ASP A 87 -59.15 -21.59 -63.65
C ASP A 87 -57.85 -21.07 -64.33
N GLY A 88 -57.33 -21.83 -65.30
CA GLY A 88 -56.28 -21.36 -66.23
C GLY A 88 -55.02 -22.22 -66.41
N ALA A 89 -54.95 -23.45 -65.89
CA ALA A 89 -53.83 -24.36 -66.16
C ALA A 89 -54.19 -25.39 -67.24
N ASP A 90 -53.39 -25.48 -68.30
CA ASP A 90 -53.47 -26.54 -69.32
C ASP A 90 -53.31 -27.92 -68.66
N ASP A 91 -54.10 -28.91 -69.12
CA ASP A 91 -54.06 -30.32 -68.71
C ASP A 91 -52.68 -30.97 -69.01
N GLY A 92 -51.72 -30.77 -68.11
CA GLY A 92 -50.49 -31.56 -67.99
C GLY A 92 -50.63 -32.61 -66.88
N PRO A 93 -49.89 -33.73 -66.93
CA PRO A 93 -49.93 -34.74 -65.87
C PRO A 93 -49.54 -34.13 -64.51
N LEU A 94 -50.20 -34.55 -63.43
CA LEU A 94 -49.85 -34.16 -62.07
C LEU A 94 -48.47 -34.75 -61.70
N GLU A 95 -47.44 -33.91 -61.77
CA GLU A 95 -46.08 -34.26 -61.37
C GLU A 95 -45.94 -34.16 -59.83
N GLU A 96 -45.59 -35.27 -59.19
CA GLU A 96 -45.23 -35.28 -57.77
C GLU A 96 -43.72 -34.93 -57.67
N LEU A 97 -43.42 -33.73 -57.18
CA LEU A 97 -42.06 -33.24 -56.98
C LEU A 97 -41.52 -33.74 -55.64
N ASP A 98 -40.59 -34.69 -55.69
CA ASP A 98 -39.87 -35.20 -54.52
C ASP A 98 -38.52 -34.47 -54.44
N VAL A 99 -38.43 -33.47 -53.57
CA VAL A 99 -37.21 -32.66 -53.39
C VAL A 99 -36.34 -33.32 -52.32
N GLN A 100 -35.17 -33.82 -52.73
CA GLN A 100 -34.17 -34.38 -51.81
C GLN A 100 -32.97 -33.45 -51.71
N GLU A 101 -32.69 -32.96 -50.50
CA GLU A 101 -31.53 -32.13 -50.19
C GLU A 101 -30.43 -33.00 -49.60
N THR A 102 -29.26 -33.06 -50.25
CA THR A 102 -28.09 -33.79 -49.76
C THR A 102 -27.00 -32.80 -49.34
N VAL A 103 -26.84 -32.61 -48.02
CA VAL A 103 -25.83 -31.72 -47.44
C VAL A 103 -24.60 -32.50 -46.98
N GLN A 104 -23.43 -32.23 -47.55
CA GLN A 104 -22.15 -32.75 -47.06
C GLN A 104 -21.49 -31.77 -46.09
N TYR A 105 -21.03 -32.25 -44.93
CA TYR A 105 -20.39 -31.43 -43.90
C TYR A 105 -19.02 -31.95 -43.45
N GLU A 106 -18.10 -31.01 -43.20
CA GLU A 106 -16.80 -31.25 -42.56
C GLU A 106 -16.82 -30.74 -41.11
N GLU A 107 -16.43 -31.58 -40.15
CA GLU A 107 -16.25 -31.15 -38.77
C GLU A 107 -15.01 -30.25 -38.67
N ARG A 108 -15.16 -29.05 -38.09
CA ARG A 108 -14.05 -28.11 -37.97
C ARG A 108 -13.03 -28.60 -36.94
N GLU A 109 -11.74 -28.54 -37.26
CA GLU A 109 -10.68 -28.96 -36.34
C GLU A 109 -10.65 -28.15 -35.03
N PRO A 110 -10.30 -28.79 -33.89
CA PRO A 110 -10.25 -28.14 -32.59
C PRO A 110 -9.09 -27.17 -32.45
N LYS A 111 -9.42 -25.88 -32.31
CA LYS A 111 -8.45 -24.80 -32.07
C LYS A 111 -8.29 -24.48 -30.57
N VAL A 112 -7.94 -25.50 -29.78
CA VAL A 112 -7.92 -25.46 -28.30
C VAL A 112 -7.13 -24.26 -27.76
N PHE A 113 -5.86 -24.12 -28.15
CA PHE A 113 -5.01 -23.02 -27.66
C PHE A 113 -5.53 -21.65 -28.07
N ARG A 114 -6.07 -21.51 -29.29
CA ARG A 114 -6.64 -20.25 -29.75
C ARG A 114 -7.85 -19.87 -28.89
N THR A 115 -8.83 -20.76 -28.77
CA THR A 115 -10.04 -20.55 -27.95
C THR A 115 -9.69 -20.20 -26.51
N LEU A 116 -8.78 -20.96 -25.89
CA LEU A 116 -8.38 -20.74 -24.50
C LEU A 116 -7.58 -19.46 -24.30
N LEU A 117 -6.78 -19.02 -25.27
CA LEU A 117 -5.99 -17.78 -25.15
C LEU A 117 -6.84 -16.54 -25.45
N THR A 118 -7.69 -16.62 -26.47
CA THR A 118 -8.41 -15.44 -26.99
C THR A 118 -9.74 -15.18 -26.33
N GLY A 119 -10.41 -16.19 -25.74
CA GLY A 119 -11.79 -16.06 -25.26
C GLY A 119 -12.85 -16.14 -26.36
N LEU A 120 -12.47 -16.55 -27.57
CA LEU A 120 -13.44 -16.77 -28.65
C LEU A 120 -14.11 -18.13 -28.50
N PRO A 121 -15.39 -18.28 -28.88
CA PRO A 121 -16.01 -19.59 -28.93
C PRO A 121 -15.24 -20.54 -29.86
N SER A 122 -15.16 -21.81 -29.48
CA SER A 122 -14.54 -22.83 -30.31
C SER A 122 -15.48 -23.22 -31.45
N PRO A 123 -14.97 -23.28 -32.70
CA PRO A 123 -15.72 -23.77 -33.84
C PRO A 123 -16.00 -25.27 -33.81
N SER A 124 -15.44 -26.02 -32.87
CA SER A 124 -15.53 -27.48 -32.83
C SER A 124 -16.05 -28.04 -31.50
N SER A 125 -16.26 -27.19 -30.48
CA SER A 125 -16.58 -27.69 -29.13
C SER A 125 -17.29 -26.65 -28.27
N ALA A 126 -18.56 -26.91 -27.95
CA ALA A 126 -19.32 -26.10 -27.01
C ALA A 126 -18.68 -26.08 -25.60
N LEU A 127 -18.11 -27.21 -25.17
CA LEU A 127 -17.42 -27.30 -23.88
C LEU A 127 -16.24 -26.32 -23.80
N LEU A 128 -15.40 -26.26 -24.84
CA LEU A 128 -14.27 -25.32 -24.87
C LEU A 128 -14.72 -23.86 -24.90
N SER A 129 -15.83 -23.56 -25.60
CA SER A 129 -16.46 -22.23 -25.57
C SER A 129 -16.90 -21.85 -24.16
N TRP A 130 -17.58 -22.74 -23.45
CA TRP A 130 -18.00 -22.49 -22.07
C TRP A 130 -16.84 -22.39 -21.09
N ILE A 131 -15.78 -23.17 -21.27
CA ILE A 131 -14.56 -23.06 -20.46
C ILE A 131 -13.92 -21.68 -20.65
N THR A 132 -13.74 -21.22 -21.89
CA THR A 132 -13.10 -19.91 -22.13
C THR A 132 -13.96 -18.73 -21.67
N PHE A 133 -15.28 -18.85 -21.79
CA PHE A 133 -16.22 -17.92 -21.17
C PHE A 133 -16.11 -17.92 -19.64
N GLY A 134 -16.05 -19.11 -19.04
CA GLY A 134 -15.87 -19.30 -17.60
C GLY A 134 -14.58 -18.68 -17.07
N ILE A 135 -13.48 -18.73 -17.83
CA ILE A 135 -12.22 -18.04 -17.48
C ILE A 135 -12.44 -16.52 -17.38
N ASN A 136 -13.11 -15.91 -18.35
CA ASN A 136 -13.39 -14.47 -18.31
C ASN A 136 -14.31 -14.10 -17.14
N MET A 137 -15.33 -14.91 -16.87
CA MET A 137 -16.23 -14.70 -15.74
C MET A 137 -15.49 -14.86 -14.40
N ALA A 138 -14.58 -15.82 -14.28
CA ALA A 138 -13.75 -15.99 -13.08
C ALA A 138 -12.85 -14.77 -12.84
N LEU A 139 -12.24 -14.22 -13.90
CA LEU A 139 -11.42 -12.99 -13.79
C LEU A 139 -12.25 -11.78 -13.34
N ILE A 140 -13.47 -11.62 -13.87
CA ILE A 140 -14.40 -10.58 -13.42
C ILE A 140 -14.77 -10.79 -11.95
N ALA A 141 -15.08 -12.02 -11.55
CA ALA A 141 -15.40 -12.36 -10.16
C ALA A 141 -14.23 -12.04 -9.22
N MET A 142 -13.00 -12.33 -9.62
CA MET A 142 -11.79 -11.96 -8.85
C MET A 142 -11.62 -10.44 -8.74
N THR A 143 -11.95 -9.69 -9.79
CA THR A 143 -11.94 -8.22 -9.76
C THR A 143 -12.97 -7.68 -8.77
N LEU A 144 -14.20 -8.21 -8.82
CA LEU A 144 -15.27 -7.84 -7.88
C LEU A 144 -14.92 -8.22 -6.43
N ASP A 145 -14.27 -9.38 -6.23
CA ASP A 145 -13.79 -9.84 -4.91
C ASP A 145 -12.77 -8.86 -4.32
N VAL A 146 -11.79 -8.39 -5.10
CA VAL A 146 -10.82 -7.37 -4.65
C VAL A 146 -11.48 -6.03 -4.32
N VAL A 147 -12.43 -5.59 -5.14
CA VAL A 147 -13.02 -4.24 -5.01
C VAL A 147 -14.06 -4.18 -3.89
N TYR A 148 -14.88 -5.22 -3.74
CA TYR A 148 -16.11 -5.12 -2.93
C TYR A 148 -16.15 -6.05 -1.72
N ARG A 149 -15.33 -7.12 -1.64
CA ARG A 149 -15.47 -8.07 -0.53
C ARG A 149 -15.18 -7.45 0.83
N ALA A 150 -14.08 -6.71 0.97
CA ALA A 150 -13.74 -6.08 2.24
C ALA A 150 -14.76 -4.99 2.64
N PRO A 151 -15.10 -3.99 1.79
CA PRO A 151 -16.09 -2.98 2.15
C PRO A 151 -17.51 -3.50 2.43
N LEU A 152 -17.93 -4.59 1.79
CA LEU A 152 -19.27 -5.15 1.98
C LEU A 152 -19.37 -6.15 3.13
N LEU A 153 -18.37 -7.01 3.31
CA LEU A 153 -18.44 -8.13 4.27
C LEU A 153 -17.62 -7.89 5.54
N HIS A 154 -16.75 -6.88 5.56
CA HIS A 154 -15.83 -6.60 6.67
C HIS A 154 -15.84 -5.10 7.02
N GLN A 155 -17.00 -4.57 7.41
CA GLN A 155 -17.11 -3.16 7.84
C GLN A 155 -16.52 -2.89 9.23
N CYS A 156 -16.38 -3.95 10.03
CA CYS A 156 -15.69 -3.94 11.33
C CYS A 156 -16.23 -2.88 12.31
N HIS A 157 -17.54 -2.60 12.30
CA HIS A 157 -18.15 -1.61 13.19
C HIS A 157 -17.98 -1.95 14.68
N ASP A 158 -18.04 -3.24 15.00
CA ASP A 158 -17.91 -3.84 16.32
C ASP A 158 -16.44 -4.04 16.76
N ALA A 159 -15.46 -3.72 15.91
CA ALA A 159 -14.05 -4.00 16.20
C ALA A 159 -13.56 -3.32 17.49
N SER A 160 -13.31 -4.09 18.53
CA SER A 160 -12.62 -3.64 19.73
C SER A 160 -11.16 -4.11 19.70
N PHE A 161 -10.22 -3.18 19.89
CA PHE A 161 -8.79 -3.49 19.85
C PHE A 161 -7.98 -2.51 20.68
N ALA A 162 -6.75 -2.91 21.00
CA ALA A 162 -5.76 -2.04 21.60
C ALA A 162 -4.40 -2.18 20.91
N ARG A 163 -3.63 -1.08 20.88
CA ARG A 163 -2.24 -1.09 20.40
C ARG A 163 -1.38 -0.11 21.17
N VAL A 164 -0.08 -0.41 21.22
CA VAL A 164 0.92 0.51 21.77
C VAL A 164 1.28 1.55 20.71
N GLY A 165 1.23 2.82 21.10
CA GLY A 165 1.69 3.96 20.31
C GLY A 165 3.07 4.42 20.72
N TYR A 166 3.23 5.69 21.07
CA TYR A 166 4.49 6.20 21.58
C TYR A 166 4.83 5.63 22.96
N VAL A 167 6.06 5.12 23.09
CA VAL A 167 6.64 4.69 24.37
C VAL A 167 7.86 5.55 24.64
N SER A 168 7.76 6.39 25.66
CA SER A 168 8.85 7.26 26.08
C SER A 168 9.79 6.53 27.07
N GLU A 169 10.68 7.28 27.70
CA GLU A 169 11.53 6.79 28.78
C GLU A 169 10.75 6.50 30.08
N ASN A 170 9.55 7.04 30.24
CA ASN A 170 8.79 6.98 31.50
C ASN A 170 7.27 6.84 31.32
N SER A 171 6.78 6.76 30.09
CA SER A 171 5.37 6.61 29.78
C SER A 171 5.13 5.76 28.54
N ALA A 172 3.94 5.21 28.42
CA ALA A 172 3.49 4.48 27.23
C ALA A 172 2.05 4.86 26.91
N LYS A 173 1.78 5.24 25.66
CA LYS A 173 0.43 5.50 25.17
C LYS A 173 -0.15 4.22 24.58
N ILE A 174 -1.34 3.84 25.06
CA ILE A 174 -2.11 2.72 24.52
C ILE A 174 -3.37 3.28 23.87
N LEU A 175 -3.47 3.15 22.55
CA LEU A 175 -4.71 3.43 21.83
C LEU A 175 -5.66 2.26 22.05
N VAL A 176 -6.89 2.57 22.41
CA VAL A 176 -7.99 1.60 22.50
C VAL A 176 -9.16 2.10 21.66
N ARG A 177 -9.79 1.18 20.93
CA ARG A 177 -11.14 1.38 20.40
C ARG A 177 -12.08 0.43 21.13
N GLU A 178 -13.13 0.95 21.76
CA GLU A 178 -14.11 0.13 22.48
C GLU A 178 -15.54 0.66 22.21
N PRO A 179 -16.29 0.05 21.28
CA PRO A 179 -17.61 0.55 20.87
C PRO A 179 -18.75 0.20 21.83
N TYR A 180 -18.52 -0.64 22.84
CA TYR A 180 -19.53 -0.99 23.84
C TYR A 180 -19.26 -0.26 25.15
N ALA A 181 -20.31 -0.07 25.97
CA ALA A 181 -20.17 0.46 27.33
C ALA A 181 -19.51 -0.59 28.25
N PHE A 182 -18.21 -0.78 28.07
CA PHE A 182 -17.36 -1.74 28.76
C PHE A 182 -16.21 -1.01 29.46
N ASP A 183 -15.94 -1.37 30.71
CA ASP A 183 -14.82 -0.79 31.46
C ASP A 183 -13.50 -1.30 30.86
N VAL A 184 -12.76 -0.44 30.18
CA VAL A 184 -11.46 -0.79 29.59
C VAL A 184 -10.40 -0.77 30.68
N LYS A 185 -9.63 -1.86 30.79
CA LYS A 185 -8.53 -1.96 31.76
C LYS A 185 -7.22 -2.21 31.06
N VAL A 186 -6.20 -1.51 31.52
CA VAL A 186 -4.80 -1.72 31.12
C VAL A 186 -4.06 -2.22 32.35
N LEU A 187 -3.72 -3.50 32.34
CA LEU A 187 -2.85 -4.12 33.32
C LEU A 187 -1.42 -4.12 32.78
N TYR A 188 -0.44 -3.74 33.59
CA TYR A 188 0.97 -3.77 33.19
C TYR A 188 1.90 -4.10 34.35
N ARG A 189 3.04 -4.73 34.06
CA ARG A 189 4.13 -4.95 35.02
C ARG A 189 5.48 -5.11 34.32
N SER A 190 6.56 -4.88 35.07
CA SER A 190 7.91 -5.02 34.54
C SER A 190 8.33 -6.49 34.46
N ILE A 191 9.04 -6.88 33.40
CA ILE A 191 9.42 -8.28 33.13
C ILE A 191 10.63 -8.71 33.99
N ASP A 192 11.37 -7.76 34.58
CA ASP A 192 12.51 -8.02 35.46
C ASP A 192 12.13 -8.69 36.81
N ASP A 193 10.86 -8.66 37.19
CA ASP A 193 10.35 -9.21 38.44
C ASP A 193 8.96 -9.81 38.25
N MET A 194 8.89 -11.12 37.99
CA MET A 194 7.63 -11.83 37.74
C MET A 194 6.75 -11.99 38.98
N GLU A 195 7.28 -11.79 40.19
CA GLU A 195 6.52 -11.83 41.45
C GLU A 195 5.77 -10.52 41.70
N ARG A 196 6.10 -9.47 40.93
CA ARG A 196 5.48 -8.16 41.05
C ARG A 196 4.01 -8.19 40.65
N SER A 197 3.19 -7.56 41.48
CA SER A 197 1.75 -7.40 41.21
C SER A 197 1.52 -6.54 39.97
N TRP A 198 0.47 -6.85 39.22
CA TRP A 198 0.01 -6.03 38.10
C TRP A 198 -0.42 -4.66 38.60
N MET A 199 0.07 -3.62 37.93
CA MET A 199 -0.48 -2.27 38.05
C MET A 199 -1.67 -2.18 37.10
N GLU A 200 -2.66 -1.37 37.45
CA GLU A 200 -3.92 -1.24 36.69
C GLU A 200 -4.21 0.25 36.42
N LYS A 201 -4.61 0.54 35.19
CA LYS A 201 -5.28 1.80 34.82
C LYS A 201 -6.61 1.47 34.17
N THR A 202 -7.69 2.09 34.65
CA THR A 202 -9.06 1.73 34.24
C THR A 202 -9.80 2.95 33.73
N HIS A 203 -10.47 2.76 32.61
CA HIS A 203 -11.44 3.69 32.04
C HIS A 203 -12.84 3.17 32.31
N CYS A 204 -13.56 3.83 33.23
CA CYS A 204 -14.85 3.36 33.72
C CYS A 204 -15.99 3.85 32.80
N ALA A 205 -16.55 2.94 31.99
CA ALA A 205 -17.74 3.17 31.18
C ALA A 205 -19.03 3.27 32.01
N SER A 206 -18.98 3.02 33.32
CA SER A 206 -20.11 3.23 34.24
C SER A 206 -20.55 4.69 34.40
N GLN A 207 -19.74 5.67 33.98
CA GLN A 207 -20.12 7.09 34.01
C GLN A 207 -20.36 7.61 32.57
N PRO A 208 -21.52 8.24 32.29
CA PRO A 208 -21.84 8.74 30.95
C PRO A 208 -20.81 9.72 30.37
N ASP A 209 -20.18 10.54 31.21
CA ASP A 209 -19.17 11.53 30.78
C ASP A 209 -17.87 10.88 30.26
N TYR A 210 -17.67 9.58 30.50
CA TYR A 210 -16.53 8.79 30.02
C TYR A 210 -16.91 7.83 28.90
N TRP A 211 -18.14 7.89 28.37
CA TRP A 211 -18.51 7.04 27.24
C TRP A 211 -17.67 7.39 26.02
N LEU A 212 -17.11 6.36 25.41
CA LEU A 212 -16.55 6.46 24.07
C LEU A 212 -17.74 6.56 23.10
N THR A 213 -17.71 7.56 22.23
CA THR A 213 -18.82 7.88 21.33
C THR A 213 -18.38 7.79 19.88
N ASP A 214 -19.36 7.86 18.99
CA ASP A 214 -19.11 7.92 17.55
C ASP A 214 -18.37 9.19 17.13
N GLU A 215 -18.23 10.22 17.99
CA GLU A 215 -17.45 11.42 17.65
C GLU A 215 -15.98 11.09 17.36
N THR A 216 -15.39 10.15 18.12
CA THR A 216 -13.99 9.70 17.93
C THR A 216 -13.90 8.30 17.29
N ASP A 217 -15.01 7.78 16.77
CA ASP A 217 -15.19 6.37 16.42
C ASP A 217 -14.80 5.42 17.56
N PHE A 218 -15.24 5.78 18.77
CA PHE A 218 -15.03 5.03 20.01
C PHE A 218 -13.56 4.83 20.38
N THR A 219 -12.67 5.69 19.91
CA THR A 219 -11.24 5.64 20.22
C THR A 219 -10.87 6.50 21.41
N MET A 220 -9.88 6.05 22.18
CA MET A 220 -9.25 6.80 23.26
C MET A 220 -7.78 6.41 23.42
N VAL A 221 -6.99 7.28 24.07
CA VAL A 221 -5.63 6.98 24.47
C VAL A 221 -5.54 6.88 25.99
N MET A 222 -5.10 5.71 26.47
CA MET A 222 -4.74 5.50 27.88
C MET A 222 -3.23 5.63 28.03
N GLU A 223 -2.78 6.69 28.69
CA GLU A 223 -1.36 6.90 28.98
C GLU A 223 -0.96 6.24 30.30
N ILE A 224 -0.02 5.31 30.26
CA ILE A 224 0.63 4.76 31.45
C ILE A 224 1.81 5.67 31.79
N GLU A 225 1.93 6.09 33.05
CA GLU A 225 2.97 7.02 33.51
C GLU A 225 3.88 6.37 34.56
N HIS A 226 4.97 7.07 34.93
CA HIS A 226 5.91 6.67 35.97
C HIS A 226 6.60 5.32 35.73
N LEU A 227 6.77 4.95 34.47
CA LEU A 227 7.56 3.78 34.06
C LEU A 227 9.05 4.05 34.28
N ARG A 228 9.82 2.97 34.45
CA ARG A 228 11.27 3.05 34.52
C ARG A 228 11.85 3.04 33.11
N PRO A 229 12.89 3.84 32.83
CA PRO A 229 13.55 3.85 31.52
C PRO A 229 14.32 2.56 31.27
N ASP A 230 14.52 2.26 29.99
CA ASP A 230 15.26 1.10 29.48
C ASP A 230 14.83 -0.24 30.08
N LEU A 231 13.52 -0.47 30.15
CA LEU A 231 12.94 -1.64 30.79
C LEU A 231 11.76 -2.20 29.99
N SER A 232 11.71 -3.53 29.88
CA SER A 232 10.60 -4.23 29.22
C SER A 232 9.43 -4.44 30.19
N TYR A 233 8.23 -4.19 29.68
CA TYR A 233 6.97 -4.37 30.36
C TYR A 233 6.10 -5.34 29.55
N GLU A 234 5.36 -6.19 30.26
CA GLU A 234 4.23 -6.91 29.69
C GLU A 234 2.94 -6.18 30.04
N TYR A 235 1.97 -6.24 29.13
CA TYR A 235 0.67 -5.61 29.31
C TYR A 235 -0.48 -6.53 28.88
N ILE A 236 -1.64 -6.27 29.47
CA ILE A 236 -2.93 -6.86 29.11
C ILE A 236 -3.92 -5.71 29.00
N VAL A 237 -4.59 -5.57 27.86
CA VAL A 237 -5.73 -4.67 27.69
C VAL A 237 -7.00 -5.50 27.64
N GLU A 238 -7.90 -5.28 28.59
CA GLU A 238 -9.19 -5.94 28.68
C GLU A 238 -10.24 -5.07 28.00
N THR A 239 -10.93 -5.65 27.02
CA THR A 239 -11.96 -5.01 26.20
C THR A 239 -13.19 -5.92 26.09
N SER A 240 -14.28 -5.43 25.49
CA SER A 240 -15.50 -6.22 25.29
C SER A 240 -15.29 -7.46 24.43
N HIS A 241 -14.28 -7.46 23.56
CA HIS A 241 -13.94 -8.57 22.66
C HIS A 241 -12.86 -9.51 23.20
N GLY A 242 -12.40 -9.26 24.44
CA GLY A 242 -11.40 -10.07 25.13
C GLY A 242 -10.08 -9.34 25.35
N ASN A 243 -9.07 -10.11 25.73
CA ASN A 243 -7.81 -9.59 26.20
C ASN A 243 -6.77 -9.49 25.07
N THR A 244 -6.22 -8.30 24.88
CA THR A 244 -5.03 -8.09 24.04
C THR A 244 -3.80 -8.09 24.92
N THR A 245 -2.87 -9.00 24.69
CA THR A 245 -1.62 -9.08 25.45
C THR A 245 -0.43 -8.73 24.56
N GLY A 246 0.64 -8.26 25.19
CA GLY A 246 1.84 -7.87 24.46
C GLY A 246 2.95 -7.39 25.37
N THR A 247 4.02 -6.91 24.74
CA THR A 247 5.15 -6.29 25.43
C THR A 247 5.56 -4.99 24.78
N PHE A 248 6.16 -4.11 25.56
CA PHE A 248 6.87 -2.94 25.04
C PHE A 248 8.10 -2.69 25.91
N THR A 249 9.07 -1.95 25.37
CA THR A 249 10.27 -1.56 26.12
C THR A 249 10.33 -0.05 26.19
N THR A 250 10.37 0.50 27.39
CA THR A 250 10.59 1.93 27.57
C THR A 250 11.94 2.33 27.02
N ALA A 251 11.99 3.54 26.48
CA ALA A 251 13.22 4.06 25.92
C ALA A 251 14.34 4.18 26.96
N PRO A 252 15.62 4.02 26.54
CA PRO A 252 16.72 4.65 27.24
C PRO A 252 16.53 6.17 27.25
N ARG A 253 17.04 6.82 28.30
CA ARG A 253 17.04 8.28 28.40
C ARG A 253 17.78 8.91 27.21
N PRO A 254 17.44 10.14 26.79
CA PRO A 254 18.21 10.90 25.82
C PRO A 254 19.71 10.84 26.08
N GLY A 255 20.46 10.49 25.04
CA GLY A 255 21.91 10.32 25.05
C GLY A 255 22.43 8.96 25.50
N HIS A 256 21.56 8.03 25.88
CA HIS A 256 21.95 6.71 26.35
C HIS A 256 21.53 5.60 25.37
N ILE A 257 22.30 4.51 25.38
CA ILE A 257 21.99 3.27 24.65
C ILE A 257 21.84 2.14 25.67
N SER A 258 20.93 1.22 25.40
CA SER A 258 20.66 0.09 26.29
C SER A 258 21.81 -0.90 26.31
N GLN A 259 22.27 -1.24 27.51
CA GLN A 259 23.21 -2.35 27.71
C GLN A 259 22.52 -3.72 27.57
N LEU A 260 21.19 -3.76 27.73
CA LEU A 260 20.40 -4.99 27.63
C LEU A 260 20.12 -5.40 26.17
N LYS A 261 20.36 -4.49 25.21
CA LYS A 261 20.19 -4.72 23.77
C LYS A 261 21.52 -4.64 23.02
N ASP A 262 22.54 -5.31 23.53
CA ASP A 262 23.88 -5.41 22.90
C ASP A 262 24.54 -4.06 22.57
N ASN A 263 24.23 -3.00 23.34
CA ASN A 263 24.65 -1.62 23.06
C ASN A 263 24.19 -1.11 21.68
N LYS A 264 23.01 -1.53 21.25
CA LYS A 264 22.33 -1.05 20.04
C LYS A 264 21.04 -0.33 20.38
N TYR A 265 20.77 0.72 19.64
CA TYR A 265 19.47 1.37 19.61
C TYR A 265 18.83 1.13 18.24
N THR A 266 17.85 0.24 18.19
CA THR A 266 17.23 -0.21 16.93
C THR A 266 15.80 0.30 16.82
N PHE A 267 15.43 0.82 15.65
CA PHE A 267 14.05 1.04 15.25
C PHE A 267 13.86 0.63 13.78
N VAL A 268 12.62 0.44 13.35
CA VAL A 268 12.29 0.05 11.97
C VAL A 268 11.41 1.10 11.30
N HIS A 269 11.45 1.18 9.97
CA HIS A 269 10.58 2.06 9.19
C HIS A 269 10.15 1.45 7.86
N SER A 270 8.98 1.89 7.37
CA SER A 270 8.41 1.64 6.04
C SER A 270 7.17 2.52 5.85
N SER A 271 6.57 2.51 4.67
CA SER A 271 5.22 3.01 4.39
C SER A 271 4.41 2.00 3.57
N CYS A 272 3.19 2.35 3.20
CA CYS A 272 2.37 1.67 2.18
C CYS A 272 1.98 0.22 2.53
N ILE A 273 0.73 0.03 2.96
CA ILE A 273 0.11 -1.29 3.12
C ILE A 273 -1.24 -1.39 2.39
N LYS A 274 -1.35 -2.38 1.51
CA LYS A 274 -2.62 -2.76 0.88
C LYS A 274 -2.89 -4.24 1.16
N PRO A 275 -4.09 -4.59 1.66
CA PRO A 275 -4.38 -5.97 1.97
C PRO A 275 -4.48 -6.78 0.66
N ARG A 276 -4.05 -8.04 0.74
CA ARG A 276 -4.18 -9.03 -0.35
C ARG A 276 -3.55 -8.58 -1.68
N VAL A 277 -2.41 -7.90 -1.61
CA VAL A 277 -1.58 -7.58 -2.79
C VAL A 277 -0.24 -8.34 -2.71
N PRO A 278 0.15 -9.08 -3.77
CA PRO A 278 -0.63 -9.38 -4.97
C PRO A 278 -1.80 -10.34 -4.69
N TYR A 279 -2.87 -10.24 -5.48
CA TYR A 279 -4.12 -10.96 -5.23
C TYR A 279 -3.97 -12.48 -5.33
N THR A 280 -4.63 -13.17 -4.38
CA THR A 280 -4.98 -14.57 -4.48
C THR A 280 -6.41 -14.80 -3.94
N PRO A 281 -7.21 -15.71 -4.53
CA PRO A 281 -8.61 -15.90 -4.15
C PRO A 281 -8.80 -16.59 -2.78
N PHE A 282 -7.76 -17.24 -2.25
CA PHE A 282 -7.83 -18.03 -1.03
C PHE A 282 -7.33 -17.30 0.22
N GLN A 283 -6.71 -16.13 0.05
CA GLN A 283 -6.20 -15.33 1.15
C GLN A 283 -7.33 -14.54 1.83
N HIS A 284 -7.22 -14.22 3.12
CA HIS A 284 -8.23 -13.38 3.79
C HIS A 284 -8.29 -11.96 3.17
N PRO A 285 -9.47 -11.31 3.06
CA PRO A 285 -9.61 -9.98 2.43
C PRO A 285 -8.79 -8.87 3.07
N LEU A 286 -8.52 -9.00 4.36
CA LEU A 286 -7.79 -8.00 5.17
C LEU A 286 -6.33 -8.39 5.46
N GLU A 287 -5.81 -9.45 4.85
CA GLU A 287 -4.46 -9.96 5.17
C GLU A 287 -3.36 -9.12 4.53
N PHE A 288 -2.29 -8.85 5.27
CA PHE A 288 -1.10 -8.14 4.80
C PHE A 288 0.12 -9.08 4.79
N PRO A 289 0.49 -9.68 3.64
CA PRO A 289 1.67 -10.55 3.53
C PRO A 289 2.94 -9.95 4.13
N GLY A 290 3.15 -8.65 3.94
CA GLY A 290 4.33 -7.95 4.42
C GLY A 290 4.53 -7.95 5.94
N MET A 291 3.43 -7.93 6.70
CA MET A 291 3.50 -7.98 8.16
C MET A 291 4.08 -9.31 8.66
N LYS A 292 3.87 -10.42 7.92
CA LYS A 292 4.49 -11.72 8.24
C LYS A 292 6.00 -11.69 8.08
N HIS A 293 6.50 -10.97 7.06
CA HIS A 293 7.93 -10.79 6.84
C HIS A 293 8.55 -9.97 7.98
N LEU A 294 7.92 -8.84 8.36
CA LEU A 294 8.37 -8.02 9.48
C LEU A 294 8.36 -8.82 10.80
N ALA A 295 7.26 -9.51 11.12
CA ALA A 295 7.10 -10.28 12.35
C ALA A 295 8.21 -11.32 12.56
N ARG A 296 8.72 -11.93 11.49
CA ARG A 296 9.83 -12.90 11.55
C ARG A 296 11.12 -12.30 12.13
N TRP A 297 11.38 -11.03 11.86
CA TRP A 297 12.62 -10.35 12.23
C TRP A 297 12.54 -9.61 13.57
N LEU A 298 11.34 -9.38 14.12
CA LEU A 298 11.18 -8.66 15.40
C LEU A 298 11.96 -9.28 16.56
N PRO A 299 12.03 -10.62 16.74
CA PRO A 299 12.81 -11.21 17.82
C PRO A 299 14.32 -10.95 17.72
N GLU A 300 14.85 -10.88 16.50
CA GLU A 300 16.28 -10.61 16.27
C GLU A 300 16.59 -9.11 16.37
N LEU A 301 15.79 -8.26 15.72
CA LEU A 301 16.03 -6.82 15.66
C LEU A 301 15.73 -6.11 16.98
N GLN A 302 14.81 -6.65 17.77
CA GLN A 302 14.29 -6.08 19.02
C GLN A 302 14.06 -4.55 18.94
N PRO A 303 13.35 -4.04 17.92
CA PRO A 303 13.20 -2.60 17.72
C PRO A 303 12.39 -1.95 18.86
N TYR A 304 12.67 -0.69 19.16
CA TYR A 304 11.87 0.09 20.12
C TYR A 304 10.53 0.52 19.56
N PHE A 305 10.45 0.80 18.25
CA PHE A 305 9.23 1.21 17.56
C PHE A 305 9.35 1.03 16.04
N MET A 306 8.19 1.10 15.38
CA MET A 306 8.01 1.30 13.95
C MET A 306 7.70 2.76 13.67
N LEU A 307 8.45 3.38 12.76
CA LEU A 307 8.05 4.61 12.08
C LEU A 307 7.31 4.23 10.80
N PHE A 308 5.99 4.43 10.79
CA PHE A 308 5.17 4.14 9.62
C PHE A 308 4.87 5.44 8.85
N LEU A 309 5.46 5.58 7.67
CA LEU A 309 5.63 6.86 6.97
C LEU A 309 4.45 7.19 6.04
N GLY A 310 3.24 6.83 6.46
CA GLY A 310 1.98 7.05 5.73
C GLY A 310 1.58 5.91 4.80
N ASP A 311 0.44 6.10 4.13
CA ASP A 311 -0.26 5.06 3.38
C ASP A 311 -0.59 3.82 4.23
N PHE A 312 -1.03 4.06 5.47
CA PHE A 312 -1.51 3.04 6.39
C PHE A 312 -2.88 2.52 5.97
N ILE A 313 -3.68 3.38 5.35
CA ILE A 313 -4.88 2.99 4.62
C ILE A 313 -4.75 3.43 3.16
N TYR A 314 -5.53 2.79 2.30
CA TYR A 314 -5.71 3.17 0.90
C TYR A 314 -7.20 3.35 0.64
N VAL A 315 -7.71 4.55 0.90
CA VAL A 315 -9.15 4.86 0.86
C VAL A 315 -9.70 4.96 -0.56
N ASP A 316 -8.84 5.22 -1.53
CA ASP A 316 -9.19 5.65 -2.88
C ASP A 316 -8.89 4.63 -3.97
N VAL A 317 -7.99 3.67 -3.72
CA VAL A 317 -7.67 2.56 -4.60
C VAL A 317 -8.15 1.21 -4.04
N PRO A 318 -8.61 0.27 -4.87
CA PRO A 318 -8.90 0.44 -6.29
C PRO A 318 -10.21 1.21 -6.55
N HIS A 319 -11.03 1.46 -5.52
CA HIS A 319 -12.26 2.22 -5.66
C HIS A 319 -12.67 2.84 -4.33
N ARG A 320 -12.77 4.17 -4.30
CA ARG A 320 -13.35 4.89 -3.16
C ARG A 320 -14.84 4.63 -3.04
N GLN A 321 -15.29 4.18 -1.87
CA GLN A 321 -16.70 3.89 -1.60
C GLN A 321 -17.54 5.12 -1.22
N GLY A 322 -16.91 6.16 -0.68
CA GLY A 322 -17.57 7.38 -0.18
C GLY A 322 -16.57 8.47 0.19
N ASN A 323 -17.04 9.64 0.62
CA ASN A 323 -16.19 10.79 0.97
C ASN A 323 -16.46 11.30 2.41
N ASP A 324 -17.23 10.55 3.19
CA ASP A 324 -17.62 10.86 4.57
C ASP A 324 -16.68 10.21 5.60
N ALA A 325 -16.77 10.66 6.86
CA ALA A 325 -15.93 10.17 7.95
C ALA A 325 -15.98 8.64 8.15
N GLU A 326 -17.17 8.05 8.00
CA GLU A 326 -17.35 6.61 8.15
C GLU A 326 -16.58 5.83 7.08
N THR A 327 -16.49 6.35 5.85
CA THR A 327 -15.66 5.74 4.80
C THR A 327 -14.19 5.62 5.23
N TYR A 328 -13.60 6.66 5.81
CA TYR A 328 -12.21 6.64 6.27
C TYR A 328 -12.02 5.74 7.49
N ARG A 329 -12.92 5.88 8.47
CA ARG A 329 -12.92 5.10 9.71
C ARG A 329 -13.03 3.60 9.45
N ARG A 330 -13.87 3.17 8.50
CA ARG A 330 -13.94 1.76 8.05
C ARG A 330 -12.59 1.22 7.59
N GLU A 331 -11.84 1.98 6.79
CA GLU A 331 -10.53 1.51 6.31
C GLU A 331 -9.55 1.31 7.48
N TYR A 332 -9.53 2.20 8.47
CA TYR A 332 -8.73 2.00 9.68
C TYR A 332 -9.17 0.77 10.47
N ARG A 333 -10.48 0.60 10.71
CA ARG A 333 -11.00 -0.59 11.41
C ARG A 333 -10.64 -1.88 10.69
N GLN A 334 -10.66 -1.88 9.35
CA GLN A 334 -10.25 -3.02 8.54
C GLN A 334 -8.76 -3.36 8.70
N VAL A 335 -7.87 -2.36 8.70
CA VAL A 335 -6.44 -2.61 8.95
C VAL A 335 -6.23 -3.19 10.34
N TYR A 336 -6.83 -2.60 11.37
CA TYR A 336 -6.68 -3.05 12.75
C TYR A 336 -7.39 -4.38 13.05
N SER A 337 -8.43 -4.74 12.28
CA SER A 337 -9.09 -6.04 12.35
C SER A 337 -8.40 -7.12 11.49
N SER A 338 -7.27 -6.80 10.88
CA SER A 338 -6.53 -7.75 10.05
C SER A 338 -6.04 -8.95 10.87
N PRO A 339 -6.14 -10.17 10.33
CA PRO A 339 -5.50 -11.34 10.95
C PRO A 339 -3.96 -11.23 10.98
N SER A 340 -3.37 -10.33 10.18
CA SER A 340 -1.92 -10.09 10.16
C SER A 340 -1.45 -9.13 11.26
N TRP A 341 -2.35 -8.29 11.79
CA TRP A 341 -2.02 -7.21 12.72
C TRP A 341 -1.38 -7.70 14.03
N PRO A 342 -1.93 -8.73 14.74
CA PRO A 342 -1.39 -9.16 16.02
C PRO A 342 0.08 -9.62 15.96
N ALA A 343 0.53 -10.16 14.81
CA ALA A 343 1.89 -10.65 14.64
C ALA A 343 2.95 -9.54 14.76
N VAL A 344 2.57 -8.28 14.54
CA VAL A 344 3.45 -7.12 14.66
C VAL A 344 3.05 -6.22 15.84
N SER A 345 1.75 -5.99 16.06
CA SER A 345 1.27 -4.97 17.01
C SER A 345 1.42 -5.33 18.48
N GLN A 346 1.53 -6.63 18.81
CA GLN A 346 1.66 -7.07 20.21
C GLN A 346 3.00 -6.70 20.84
N ASN A 347 4.06 -6.59 20.04
CA ASN A 347 5.43 -6.38 20.56
C ASN A 347 6.17 -5.23 19.87
N LEU A 348 5.50 -4.50 18.99
CA LEU A 348 6.06 -3.36 18.27
C LEU A 348 5.14 -2.15 18.48
N PRO A 349 5.62 -1.10 19.14
CA PRO A 349 4.94 0.18 19.16
C PRO A 349 4.98 0.86 17.77
N TRP A 350 3.89 1.52 17.34
CA TRP A 350 3.80 2.19 16.03
C TRP A 350 3.57 3.69 16.17
N ILE A 351 4.44 4.46 15.50
CA ILE A 351 4.39 5.92 15.38
C ILE A 351 4.13 6.25 13.91
N HIS A 352 3.12 7.08 13.65
CA HIS A 352 2.60 7.29 12.30
C HIS A 352 2.82 8.71 11.78
N VAL A 353 3.03 8.81 10.48
CA VAL A 353 2.93 10.04 9.69
C VAL A 353 1.79 9.85 8.69
N ILE A 354 1.14 10.95 8.28
CA ILE A 354 0.11 10.93 7.23
C ILE A 354 0.76 11.08 5.85
N ASP A 355 0.23 10.38 4.85
CA ASP A 355 0.55 10.60 3.44
C ASP A 355 -0.74 10.72 2.61
N ASP A 356 -0.65 10.66 1.29
CA ASP A 356 -1.76 10.98 0.41
C ASP A 356 -2.86 9.93 0.41
N HIS A 357 -2.58 8.63 0.51
CA HIS A 357 -3.64 7.62 0.44
C HIS A 357 -4.52 7.54 1.70
N GLU A 358 -4.13 8.22 2.79
CA GLU A 358 -5.05 8.57 3.88
C GLU A 358 -6.15 9.55 3.44
N ILE A 359 -5.95 10.31 2.35
CA ILE A 359 -6.82 11.39 1.87
C ILE A 359 -7.34 11.09 0.46
N GLN A 360 -6.45 11.16 -0.53
CA GLN A 360 -6.58 10.94 -1.96
C GLN A 360 -5.19 10.99 -2.61
N ASN A 361 -4.92 10.09 -3.55
CA ASN A 361 -3.71 10.05 -4.37
C ASN A 361 -3.27 11.44 -4.83
N ASP A 362 -2.00 11.76 -4.60
CA ASP A 362 -1.34 13.02 -4.88
C ASP A 362 -2.02 14.26 -4.24
N TRP A 363 -2.65 14.14 -3.07
CA TRP A 363 -3.36 15.26 -2.42
C TRP A 363 -2.47 16.49 -2.17
N ASN A 364 -2.76 17.64 -2.81
CA ASN A 364 -1.98 18.88 -2.74
C ASN A 364 -2.84 20.14 -2.52
N SER A 365 -3.99 19.99 -1.87
CA SER A 365 -4.97 21.05 -1.68
C SER A 365 -5.14 21.41 -0.20
N ASN A 366 -5.82 22.53 0.05
CA ASN A 366 -6.13 23.00 1.41
C ASN A 366 -7.07 22.04 2.15
N MET A 367 -7.07 22.09 3.48
CA MET A 367 -7.94 21.33 4.38
C MET A 367 -9.45 21.56 4.13
N THR A 368 -9.96 20.95 3.06
CA THR A 368 -11.31 21.11 2.51
C THR A 368 -11.74 19.80 1.85
N GLY A 369 -13.05 19.62 1.67
CA GLY A 369 -13.60 18.42 1.04
C GLY A 369 -13.15 17.16 1.75
N VAL A 370 -12.56 16.22 1.00
CA VAL A 370 -12.15 14.89 1.48
C VAL A 370 -11.03 14.91 2.53
N ALA A 371 -10.24 15.98 2.62
CA ALA A 371 -9.21 16.10 3.64
C ALA A 371 -9.77 16.23 5.06
N VAL A 372 -10.96 16.83 5.24
CA VAL A 372 -11.53 17.03 6.58
C VAL A 372 -11.82 15.67 7.27
N PRO A 373 -12.62 14.76 6.69
CA PRO A 373 -12.86 13.44 7.29
C PRO A 373 -11.60 12.55 7.30
N ALA A 374 -10.67 12.74 6.36
CA ALA A 374 -9.40 12.02 6.35
C ALA A 374 -8.54 12.33 7.58
N TYR A 375 -8.32 13.62 7.86
CA TYR A 375 -7.55 14.07 9.02
C TYR A 375 -8.25 13.78 10.33
N ASP A 376 -9.59 13.81 10.36
CA ASP A 376 -10.38 13.36 11.52
C ASP A 376 -10.06 11.89 11.87
N ALA A 377 -10.22 10.99 10.91
CA ALA A 377 -9.93 9.58 11.10
C ALA A 377 -8.46 9.33 11.45
N PHE A 378 -7.51 9.95 10.73
CA PHE A 378 -6.09 9.86 11.05
C PHE A 378 -5.77 10.35 12.47
N THR A 379 -6.41 11.43 12.91
CA THR A 379 -6.19 11.99 14.25
C THR A 379 -6.58 10.98 15.33
N HIS A 380 -7.75 10.37 15.21
CA HIS A 380 -8.27 9.43 16.19
C HIS A 380 -7.54 8.08 16.20
N TYR A 381 -7.18 7.56 15.03
CA TYR A 381 -6.57 6.24 14.91
C TYR A 381 -5.04 6.22 14.99
N ASN A 382 -4.37 7.25 14.46
CA ASN A 382 -2.92 7.23 14.25
C ASN A 382 -2.18 8.35 14.97
N ALA A 383 -2.71 9.59 14.95
CA ALA A 383 -2.01 10.74 15.53
C ALA A 383 -2.16 10.86 17.06
N ALA A 384 -3.33 10.54 17.63
CA ALA A 384 -3.56 10.65 19.07
C ALA A 384 -2.54 9.88 19.94
N PRO A 385 -2.13 8.64 19.58
CA PRO A 385 -1.14 7.90 20.34
C PRO A 385 0.33 8.21 19.96
N ASN A 386 0.60 9.13 19.02
CA ASN A 386 1.94 9.61 18.71
C ASN A 386 2.52 10.47 19.87
N PRO A 387 3.81 10.83 19.82
CA PRO A 387 4.35 11.92 20.64
C PRO A 387 3.49 13.20 20.55
N PRO A 388 3.51 14.07 21.57
CA PRO A 388 2.79 15.33 21.52
C PRO A 388 3.14 16.16 20.27
N PRO A 389 2.14 16.79 19.63
CA PRO A 389 2.38 17.62 18.45
C PRO A 389 3.26 18.82 18.80
N HIS A 390 4.02 19.32 17.82
CA HIS A 390 4.90 20.47 18.04
C HIS A 390 4.12 21.73 18.42
N ARG A 391 2.86 21.83 17.96
CA ARG A 391 1.90 22.89 18.25
C ARG A 391 0.49 22.31 18.41
N GLU A 392 -0.42 23.06 19.00
CA GLU A 392 -1.83 22.66 19.03
C GLU A 392 -2.41 22.66 17.61
N GLY A 393 -3.20 21.63 17.27
CA GLY A 393 -3.91 21.53 15.99
C GLY A 393 -3.04 21.16 14.77
N VAL A 394 -1.76 20.82 14.97
CA VAL A 394 -0.88 20.27 13.92
C VAL A 394 -0.61 18.78 14.13
N THR A 395 -0.22 18.12 13.05
CA THR A 395 0.03 16.67 12.95
C THR A 395 1.51 16.32 12.97
N TYR A 396 2.40 17.28 12.72
CA TYR A 396 3.85 17.11 12.82
C TYR A 396 4.33 17.24 14.27
N PHE A 397 5.38 16.49 14.60
CA PHE A 397 5.92 16.42 15.95
C PHE A 397 7.41 16.08 15.95
N SER A 398 8.01 16.22 17.13
CA SER A 398 9.41 15.86 17.34
C SER A 398 9.57 15.21 18.71
N PHE A 399 10.48 14.25 18.82
CA PHE A 399 10.82 13.62 20.09
C PHE A 399 12.30 13.22 20.13
N THR A 400 12.81 13.00 21.34
CA THR A 400 14.19 12.59 21.59
C THR A 400 14.16 11.25 22.31
N GLN A 401 14.90 10.27 21.81
CA GLN A 401 14.92 8.93 22.39
C GLN A 401 16.27 8.25 22.18
N GLY A 402 16.86 7.75 23.25
CA GLY A 402 18.19 7.16 23.21
C GLY A 402 19.22 8.10 22.55
N PRO A 403 20.05 7.64 21.60
CA PRO A 403 21.10 8.43 20.97
C PRO A 403 20.61 9.36 19.84
N ALA A 404 19.30 9.53 19.65
CA ALA A 404 18.73 10.19 18.47
C ALA A 404 17.57 11.17 18.78
N GLU A 405 17.43 12.18 17.92
CA GLU A 405 16.28 13.07 17.81
C GLU A 405 15.54 12.84 16.50
N PHE A 406 14.21 12.98 16.53
CA PHE A 406 13.33 12.74 15.39
C PHE A 406 12.44 13.95 15.15
N PHE A 407 12.25 14.33 13.90
CA PHE A 407 11.23 15.29 13.46
C PHE A 407 10.40 14.66 12.34
N LEU A 408 9.10 14.50 12.58
CA LEU A 408 8.17 13.80 11.71
C LEU A 408 7.26 14.83 11.04
N LEU A 409 7.33 14.91 9.72
CA LEU A 409 6.70 15.95 8.90
C LEU A 409 5.28 15.57 8.49
N ASP A 410 4.37 16.54 8.44
CA ASP A 410 3.21 16.51 7.55
C ASP A 410 3.59 17.12 6.19
N THR A 411 3.50 16.36 5.12
CA THR A 411 3.83 16.81 3.75
C THR A 411 2.61 16.94 2.84
N ARG A 412 1.38 16.78 3.36
CA ARG A 412 0.16 16.81 2.54
C ARG A 412 -0.75 17.98 2.88
N ARG A 413 -0.73 18.49 4.12
CA ARG A 413 -1.65 19.54 4.58
C ARG A 413 -1.38 20.92 3.99
N TYR A 414 -0.11 21.26 3.76
CA TYR A 414 0.32 22.63 3.50
C TYR A 414 0.99 22.84 2.14
N ARG A 415 1.22 21.75 1.39
CA ARG A 415 2.01 21.82 0.17
C ARG A 415 1.30 22.58 -0.93
N SER A 416 2.10 23.22 -1.76
CA SER A 416 1.62 23.93 -2.95
C SER A 416 1.09 22.93 -3.99
N PRO A 417 0.12 23.34 -4.82
CA PRO A 417 -0.30 22.55 -5.96
C PRO A 417 0.85 22.19 -6.91
N VAL A 418 0.66 21.11 -7.66
CA VAL A 418 1.59 20.68 -8.71
C VAL A 418 1.84 21.82 -9.72
N SER A 419 3.10 21.99 -10.07
CA SER A 419 3.58 23.00 -11.02
C SER A 419 4.84 22.49 -11.72
N ASN A 420 5.03 22.88 -12.99
CA ASN A 420 6.16 22.47 -13.81
C ASN A 420 7.49 23.16 -13.41
N ASN A 421 7.46 24.17 -12.54
CA ASN A 421 8.66 24.83 -12.05
C ASN A 421 9.00 24.38 -10.62
N ALA A 422 9.81 23.33 -10.52
CA ALA A 422 10.25 22.78 -9.23
C ALA A 422 11.15 23.72 -8.40
N SER A 423 11.76 24.72 -9.04
CA SER A 423 12.67 25.69 -8.40
C SER A 423 11.98 27.02 -8.04
N ASP A 424 10.65 27.11 -8.19
CA ASP A 424 9.91 28.31 -7.83
C ASP A 424 9.99 28.57 -6.31
N PRO A 425 10.55 29.70 -5.86
CA PRO A 425 10.70 30.01 -4.45
C PRO A 425 9.36 30.26 -3.73
N ALA A 426 8.26 30.48 -4.47
CA ALA A 426 6.93 30.62 -3.90
C ALA A 426 6.29 29.27 -3.53
N LYS A 427 6.80 28.14 -4.06
CA LYS A 427 6.33 26.81 -3.70
C LYS A 427 6.82 26.40 -2.31
N THR A 428 5.99 25.65 -1.62
CA THR A 428 6.28 25.09 -0.30
C THR A 428 5.73 23.68 -0.19
N MET A 429 6.44 22.80 0.53
CA MET A 429 5.95 21.47 0.91
C MET A 429 5.31 21.53 2.30
N LEU A 430 5.96 22.23 3.23
CA LEU A 430 5.59 22.24 4.65
C LEU A 430 4.72 23.44 5.05
N GLY A 431 4.61 24.45 4.19
CA GLY A 431 4.12 25.76 4.59
C GLY A 431 5.13 26.51 5.48
N ALA A 432 4.89 27.81 5.68
CA ALA A 432 5.83 28.68 6.38
C ALA A 432 6.08 28.27 7.85
N GLN A 433 5.02 27.85 8.56
CA GLN A 433 5.13 27.56 10.00
C GLN A 433 5.93 26.30 10.29
N GLN A 434 5.59 25.18 9.64
CA GLN A 434 6.28 23.91 9.86
C GLN A 434 7.71 23.95 9.33
N LEU A 435 7.96 24.65 8.21
CA LEU A 435 9.34 24.88 7.75
C LEU A 435 10.16 25.65 8.79
N SER A 436 9.60 26.70 9.41
CA SER A 436 10.29 27.43 10.48
C SER A 436 10.61 26.52 11.66
N ASP A 437 9.62 25.74 12.12
CA ASP A 437 9.78 24.82 13.25
C ASP A 437 10.85 23.74 12.97
N LEU A 438 10.89 23.22 11.73
CA LEU A 438 11.91 22.27 11.31
C LEU A 438 13.31 22.90 11.31
N LEU A 439 13.47 24.10 10.72
CA LEU A 439 14.76 24.78 10.67
C LEU A 439 15.27 25.12 12.08
N ASP A 440 14.39 25.58 12.98
CA ASP A 440 14.71 25.86 14.38
C ASP A 440 15.12 24.57 15.12
N TRP A 441 14.43 23.45 14.86
CA TRP A 441 14.78 22.14 15.42
C TRP A 441 16.12 21.60 14.90
N ILE A 442 16.45 21.80 13.62
CA ILE A 442 17.74 21.41 13.04
C ILE A 442 18.87 22.18 13.74
N GLN A 443 18.72 23.49 13.92
CA GLN A 443 19.74 24.36 14.49
C GLN A 443 19.90 24.22 16.02
N LYS A 444 18.89 23.66 16.70
CA LYS A 444 18.95 23.43 18.14
C LYS A 444 19.91 22.29 18.49
N ALA A 445 20.91 22.59 19.31
CA ALA A 445 21.82 21.59 19.86
C ALA A 445 21.04 20.52 20.66
N PRO A 446 21.24 19.21 20.38
CA PRO A 446 20.52 18.16 21.06
C PRO A 446 21.10 17.92 22.48
N PRO A 447 20.41 17.15 23.33
CA PRO A 447 20.95 16.71 24.62
C PRO A 447 22.31 16.00 24.49
N GLN A 448 23.11 16.01 25.56
CA GLN A 448 24.40 15.31 25.60
C GLN A 448 24.23 13.82 25.28
N GLY A 449 25.09 13.29 24.41
CA GLY A 449 25.07 11.88 23.99
C GLY A 449 24.13 11.59 22.81
N VAL A 450 23.34 12.57 22.37
CA VAL A 450 22.55 12.47 21.14
C VAL A 450 23.41 12.92 19.97
N HIS A 451 23.61 12.02 19.02
CA HIS A 451 24.54 12.21 17.91
C HIS A 451 23.87 12.09 16.54
N TRP A 452 22.56 11.87 16.50
CA TRP A 452 21.79 11.73 15.27
C TRP A 452 20.51 12.53 15.30
N LYS A 453 20.21 13.21 14.19
CA LYS A 453 18.91 13.84 13.91
C LYS A 453 18.29 13.14 12.70
N PHE A 454 17.07 12.64 12.85
CA PHE A 454 16.29 12.00 11.80
C PHE A 454 15.15 12.93 11.36
N ILE A 455 15.16 13.31 10.09
CA ILE A 455 14.03 13.98 9.45
C ILE A 455 13.20 12.89 8.76
N VAL A 456 11.92 12.83 9.08
CA VAL A 456 11.03 11.75 8.62
C VAL A 456 9.91 12.37 7.80
N THR A 457 9.81 11.96 6.55
CA THR A 457 8.89 12.52 5.54
C THR A 457 8.08 11.39 4.89
N GLY A 458 6.82 11.62 4.53
CA GLY A 458 6.02 10.62 3.81
C GLY A 458 6.58 10.37 2.41
N THR A 459 6.83 11.46 1.68
CA THR A 459 7.36 11.41 0.31
C THR A 459 8.89 11.47 0.23
N PRO A 460 9.51 10.90 -0.81
CA PRO A 460 10.95 10.94 -1.02
C PRO A 460 11.54 12.34 -1.05
N PHE A 461 12.65 12.50 -0.36
CA PHE A 461 13.44 13.73 -0.29
C PHE A 461 14.34 13.91 -1.51
N THR A 462 14.81 12.82 -2.12
CA THR A 462 15.60 12.86 -3.35
C THR A 462 14.80 13.34 -4.56
N LYS A 463 15.47 14.05 -5.48
CA LYS A 463 14.95 14.41 -6.82
C LYS A 463 15.20 13.34 -7.88
N ASN A 464 15.81 12.20 -7.53
CA ASN A 464 16.16 11.15 -8.49
C ASN A 464 14.97 10.32 -8.98
N TRP A 465 13.79 10.43 -8.37
CA TRP A 465 12.55 9.86 -8.90
C TRP A 465 12.03 10.70 -10.07
N GLN A 466 12.24 10.21 -11.30
CA GLN A 466 11.96 10.96 -12.53
C GLN A 466 10.50 10.88 -12.98
N PHE A 467 9.69 10.07 -12.30
CA PHE A 467 8.26 9.94 -12.56
C PHE A 467 7.49 10.41 -11.33
N GLY A 468 6.52 11.32 -11.51
CA GLY A 468 5.75 11.92 -10.41
C GLY A 468 6.60 12.82 -9.51
N SER A 469 7.71 13.38 -10.00
CA SER A 469 8.66 14.19 -9.23
C SER A 469 7.99 15.38 -8.53
N GLU A 470 6.96 15.94 -9.16
CA GLU A 470 6.13 17.05 -8.71
C GLU A 470 5.39 16.78 -7.40
N ASP A 471 5.12 15.50 -7.10
CA ASP A 471 4.48 15.04 -5.87
C ASP A 471 5.47 14.98 -4.68
N THR A 472 6.76 14.83 -4.98
CA THR A 472 7.82 14.65 -3.99
C THR A 472 8.58 15.94 -3.68
N TRP A 473 9.64 15.84 -2.88
CA TRP A 473 10.58 16.95 -2.68
C TRP A 473 11.32 17.35 -3.97
N GLY A 474 11.37 16.47 -4.99
CA GLY A 474 11.84 16.80 -6.32
C GLY A 474 11.06 17.95 -6.98
N GLY A 475 9.81 18.17 -6.60
CA GLY A 475 8.97 19.29 -7.02
C GLY A 475 9.13 20.57 -6.19
N HIS A 476 9.93 20.55 -5.12
CA HIS A 476 10.00 21.61 -4.10
C HIS A 476 11.46 21.96 -3.77
N LEU A 477 12.29 22.13 -4.81
CA LEU A 477 13.76 22.19 -4.70
C LEU A 477 14.27 23.39 -3.90
N HIS A 478 13.57 24.52 -3.93
CA HIS A 478 13.97 25.71 -3.15
C HIS A 478 13.84 25.47 -1.64
N GLU A 479 12.70 24.93 -1.19
CA GLU A 479 12.49 24.60 0.22
C GLU A 479 13.40 23.44 0.67
N ARG A 480 13.54 22.42 -0.17
CA ARG A 480 14.49 21.31 0.03
C ARG A 480 15.92 21.80 0.27
N ARG A 481 16.39 22.74 -0.54
CA ARG A 481 17.74 23.34 -0.40
C ARG A 481 17.91 24.02 0.95
N ARG A 482 16.92 24.77 1.43
CA ARG A 482 16.99 25.43 2.74
C ARG A 482 17.16 24.43 3.89
N ILE A 483 16.50 23.28 3.81
CA ILE A 483 16.63 22.20 4.80
C ILE A 483 18.03 21.58 4.74
N LEU A 484 18.53 21.28 3.53
CA LEU A 484 19.89 20.74 3.35
C LEU A 484 20.96 21.71 3.86
N GLU A 485 20.88 23.00 3.52
CA GLU A 485 21.83 24.01 3.99
C GLU A 485 21.83 24.13 5.51
N ALA A 486 20.66 24.06 6.16
CA ALA A 486 20.57 24.06 7.62
C ALA A 486 21.18 22.80 8.24
N ALA A 487 20.94 21.62 7.65
CA ALA A 487 21.51 20.36 8.09
C ALA A 487 23.04 20.35 7.93
N TRP A 488 23.54 20.78 6.77
CA TRP A 488 24.98 20.88 6.52
C TRP A 488 25.65 21.85 7.49
N ASP A 489 25.08 23.04 7.72
CA ASP A 489 25.63 24.03 8.64
C ASP A 489 25.72 23.49 10.07
N PHE A 490 24.66 22.81 10.51
CA PHE A 490 24.61 22.19 11.83
C PHE A 490 25.66 21.07 11.97
N SER A 491 25.68 20.09 11.06
CA SER A 491 26.64 18.97 11.07
C SER A 491 28.10 19.39 10.83
N SER A 492 28.34 20.58 10.30
CA SER A 492 29.70 21.12 10.13
C SER A 492 30.29 21.72 11.40
N THR A 493 29.43 22.06 12.35
CA THR A 493 29.79 22.75 13.60
C THR A 493 29.52 21.89 14.83
N HIS A 494 28.75 20.81 14.67
CA HIS A 494 28.39 19.85 15.71
C HIS A 494 28.69 18.43 15.23
N ASP A 495 29.13 17.57 16.14
CA ASP A 495 29.42 16.15 15.87
C ASP A 495 28.12 15.32 15.83
N VAL A 496 27.17 15.77 15.01
CA VAL A 496 25.81 15.22 14.87
C VAL A 496 25.51 14.95 13.40
N GLY A 497 25.17 13.70 13.07
CA GLY A 497 24.74 13.32 11.72
C GLY A 497 23.25 13.60 11.49
N VAL A 498 22.89 13.94 10.24
CA VAL A 498 21.50 14.11 9.82
C VAL A 498 21.14 13.04 8.79
N VAL A 499 20.02 12.36 9.03
CA VAL A 499 19.49 11.30 8.16
C VAL A 499 18.03 11.63 7.81
N VAL A 500 17.64 11.33 6.58
CA VAL A 500 16.26 11.43 6.10
C VAL A 500 15.69 10.03 5.91
N LEU A 501 14.47 9.78 6.38
CA LEU A 501 13.73 8.55 6.14
C LEU A 501 12.45 8.87 5.38
N SER A 502 12.16 8.12 4.32
CA SER A 502 11.00 8.36 3.44
C SER A 502 10.34 7.09 2.90
N GLY A 503 9.14 7.23 2.34
CA GLY A 503 8.30 6.14 1.82
C GLY A 503 7.74 6.40 0.41
N ASP A 504 6.44 6.17 0.22
CA ASP A 504 5.61 6.44 -0.98
C ASP A 504 5.89 5.60 -2.25
N ARG A 505 7.13 5.53 -2.75
CA ARG A 505 7.42 5.07 -4.14
C ARG A 505 7.26 3.58 -4.47
N HIS A 506 6.99 2.74 -3.48
CA HIS A 506 6.93 1.28 -3.58
C HIS A 506 8.24 0.63 -4.08
N GLU A 507 9.35 1.34 -3.88
CA GLU A 507 10.70 0.97 -4.29
C GLU A 507 11.68 1.31 -3.15
N PHE A 508 12.89 0.74 -3.18
CA PHE A 508 13.95 1.15 -2.26
C PHE A 508 15.03 1.96 -2.99
N ALA A 509 15.43 3.09 -2.40
CA ALA A 509 16.67 3.78 -2.74
C ALA A 509 17.36 4.36 -1.51
N ALA A 510 18.68 4.27 -1.49
CA ALA A 510 19.55 5.03 -0.60
C ALA A 510 20.28 6.10 -1.41
N THR A 511 20.20 7.35 -0.97
CA THR A 511 20.76 8.52 -1.66
C THR A 511 21.56 9.37 -0.68
N SER A 512 22.74 9.84 -1.08
CA SER A 512 23.49 10.84 -0.32
C SER A 512 23.34 12.23 -0.93
N PHE A 513 23.25 13.24 -0.07
CA PHE A 513 23.20 14.66 -0.40
C PHE A 513 24.48 15.34 0.12
N PRO A 514 25.60 15.21 -0.60
CA PRO A 514 26.83 15.87 -0.22
C PRO A 514 26.69 17.39 -0.36
N PRO A 515 27.36 18.19 0.48
CA PRO A 515 27.45 19.62 0.24
C PRO A 515 28.12 19.92 -1.11
N PRO A 516 27.86 21.09 -1.72
CA PRO A 516 28.53 21.50 -2.96
C PRO A 516 30.05 21.47 -2.81
N LYS A 517 30.76 20.97 -3.84
CA LYS A 517 32.23 20.77 -3.81
C LYS A 517 33.03 22.03 -3.45
N ASP A 518 32.56 23.19 -3.91
CA ASP A 518 33.17 24.50 -3.63
C ASP A 518 32.45 25.26 -2.50
N GLY A 519 31.61 24.57 -1.73
CA GLY A 519 30.85 25.13 -0.61
C GLY A 519 31.66 25.31 0.67
N LYS A 520 31.07 26.00 1.66
CA LYS A 520 31.69 26.23 2.98
C LYS A 520 31.68 25.00 3.90
N TRP A 521 30.92 23.96 3.54
CA TRP A 521 30.68 22.79 4.40
C TRP A 521 31.60 21.62 3.99
N PRO A 522 32.18 20.87 4.94
CA PRO A 522 32.96 19.68 4.66
C PRO A 522 32.08 18.52 4.18
N VAL A 523 32.67 17.60 3.40
CA VAL A 523 32.00 16.36 2.94
C VAL A 523 31.48 15.51 4.12
N SER A 524 32.09 15.61 5.30
CA SER A 524 31.61 14.92 6.50
C SER A 524 30.22 15.35 6.96
N ALA A 525 29.70 16.50 6.49
CA ALA A 525 28.34 16.97 6.78
C ALA A 525 27.29 16.37 5.82
N THR A 526 27.65 15.40 4.98
CA THR A 526 26.72 14.73 4.05
C THR A 526 25.48 14.22 4.76
N VAL A 527 24.31 14.51 4.19
CA VAL A 527 23.02 13.98 4.63
C VAL A 527 22.71 12.72 3.83
N HIS A 528 22.14 11.70 4.46
CA HIS A 528 21.75 10.45 3.80
C HIS A 528 20.24 10.25 3.87
N GLU A 529 19.62 9.86 2.75
CA GLU A 529 18.24 9.38 2.71
C GLU A 529 18.20 7.86 2.55
N PHE A 530 17.31 7.23 3.32
CA PHE A 530 16.83 5.87 3.06
C PHE A 530 15.33 5.90 2.78
N SER A 531 14.97 5.75 1.50
CA SER A 531 13.59 5.69 1.02
C SER A 531 13.16 4.23 0.90
N THR A 532 12.14 3.81 1.66
CA THR A 532 11.76 2.39 1.77
C THR A 532 10.27 2.19 1.83
N SER A 533 9.75 1.58 0.78
CA SER A 533 8.38 1.10 0.68
C SER A 533 8.26 0.02 -0.40
N PRO A 534 7.18 -0.76 -0.45
CA PRO A 534 6.07 -0.79 0.50
C PRO A 534 6.29 -1.85 1.59
N LEU A 535 5.66 -1.71 2.76
CA LEU A 535 5.66 -2.78 3.76
C LEU A 535 4.90 -3.99 3.22
N SER A 536 3.76 -3.78 2.58
CA SER A 536 2.92 -4.85 2.01
C SER A 536 2.11 -4.33 0.83
N MET A 537 2.68 -4.33 -0.38
CA MET A 537 1.95 -3.90 -1.58
C MET A 537 2.57 -4.52 -2.85
N PHE A 538 2.77 -3.73 -3.89
CA PHE A 538 3.38 -4.15 -5.15
C PHE A 538 4.70 -3.41 -5.37
N TYR A 539 5.47 -3.82 -6.37
CA TYR A 539 6.55 -3.00 -6.92
C TYR A 539 6.30 -2.71 -8.40
N LEU A 540 6.89 -1.64 -8.91
CA LEU A 540 6.78 -1.28 -10.31
C LEU A 540 7.79 -2.06 -11.15
N PRO A 541 7.34 -2.73 -12.24
CA PRO A 541 8.25 -3.43 -13.15
C PRO A 541 9.09 -2.45 -13.99
N ILE A 542 8.67 -1.19 -14.10
CA ILE A 542 9.37 -0.13 -14.82
C ILE A 542 10.15 0.70 -13.79
N ARG A 543 11.44 0.92 -14.05
CA ARG A 543 12.33 1.67 -13.15
C ARG A 543 12.03 3.16 -13.21
N THR A 544 11.86 3.78 -12.05
CA THR A 544 11.51 5.20 -11.92
C THR A 544 12.66 6.04 -11.33
N TYR A 545 13.68 5.40 -10.74
CA TYR A 545 14.87 6.07 -10.21
C TYR A 545 15.92 6.31 -11.29
N LYS A 546 16.49 7.52 -11.30
CA LYS A 546 17.71 7.80 -12.06
C LYS A 546 18.48 8.96 -11.42
N GLU A 547 19.76 8.75 -11.15
CA GLU A 547 20.70 9.83 -10.82
C GLU A 547 20.91 10.73 -12.04
N ILE A 548 20.72 12.04 -11.84
CA ILE A 548 20.77 13.04 -12.92
C ILE A 548 21.91 14.06 -12.78
N ASP A 549 22.46 14.21 -11.57
CA ASP A 549 23.57 15.12 -11.24
C ASP A 549 24.29 14.68 -9.96
N ASP A 550 25.26 15.48 -9.49
CA ASP A 550 26.07 15.19 -8.31
C ASP A 550 25.53 15.79 -7.00
N GLU A 551 24.30 16.33 -6.99
CA GLU A 551 23.65 16.81 -5.76
C GLU A 551 22.91 15.68 -5.02
N ASP A 552 22.36 14.73 -5.77
CA ASP A 552 21.61 13.57 -5.26
C ASP A 552 22.31 12.28 -5.73
N VAL A 553 23.31 11.83 -4.98
CA VAL A 553 24.17 10.70 -5.37
C VAL A 553 23.56 9.38 -4.92
N CYS A 554 23.31 8.47 -5.86
CA CYS A 554 22.75 7.16 -5.59
C CYS A 554 23.76 6.25 -4.91
N LEU A 555 23.44 5.80 -3.69
CA LEU A 555 24.22 4.78 -2.97
C LEU A 555 23.75 3.39 -3.37
N LYS A 556 22.43 3.20 -3.44
CA LYS A 556 21.81 1.92 -3.80
C LYS A 556 20.38 2.11 -4.30
N TYR A 557 19.97 1.30 -5.25
CA TYR A 557 18.60 1.23 -5.76
C TYR A 557 18.18 -0.24 -5.89
N LEU A 558 17.11 -0.65 -5.20
CA LEU A 558 16.56 -2.01 -5.16
C LEU A 558 15.03 -1.95 -5.29
N PRO A 559 14.50 -1.83 -6.51
CA PRO A 559 13.07 -1.59 -6.74
C PRO A 559 12.18 -2.82 -6.50
N ASP A 560 12.71 -4.03 -6.73
CA ASP A 560 11.92 -5.26 -6.75
C ASP A 560 11.52 -5.73 -5.33
N GLY A 561 10.34 -6.36 -5.23
CA GLY A 561 9.82 -6.97 -4.01
C GLY A 561 8.54 -6.32 -3.50
N ASN A 562 7.59 -7.13 -3.03
CA ASN A 562 6.26 -6.69 -2.60
C ASN A 562 6.21 -6.27 -1.12
N SER A 563 7.26 -6.60 -0.36
CA SER A 563 7.44 -6.18 1.03
C SER A 563 8.87 -5.70 1.24
N LYS A 564 9.02 -4.50 1.78
CA LYS A 564 10.29 -3.88 2.13
C LYS A 564 10.16 -3.17 3.47
N PHE A 565 11.17 -3.29 4.33
CA PHE A 565 11.30 -2.44 5.51
C PHE A 565 12.78 -2.23 5.84
N GLY A 566 13.08 -1.08 6.44
CA GLY A 566 14.42 -0.74 6.91
C GLY A 566 14.53 -0.91 8.41
N ALA A 567 15.63 -1.49 8.89
CA ALA A 567 16.05 -1.44 10.28
C ALA A 567 17.24 -0.48 10.43
N VAL A 568 17.12 0.46 11.35
CA VAL A 568 18.15 1.45 11.67
C VAL A 568 18.74 1.08 13.04
N GLU A 569 19.98 0.61 13.05
CA GLU A 569 20.72 0.26 14.27
C GLU A 569 21.76 1.34 14.58
N ILE A 570 21.59 2.06 15.70
CA ILE A 570 22.54 3.07 16.16
C ILE A 570 23.47 2.45 17.19
N THR A 571 24.78 2.64 17.02
CA THR A 571 25.81 2.24 17.98
C THR A 571 26.74 3.39 18.28
N THR A 572 27.18 3.48 19.53
CA THR A 572 28.18 4.47 19.97
C THR A 572 29.27 3.71 20.71
N PRO A 573 30.45 3.46 20.09
CA PRO A 573 31.52 2.73 20.74
C PRO A 573 32.01 3.46 21.98
N VAL A 574 32.24 2.72 23.07
CA VAL A 574 32.67 3.27 24.37
C VAL A 574 33.98 4.08 24.30
N HIS A 575 34.83 3.79 23.33
CA HIS A 575 36.11 4.47 23.08
C HIS A 575 36.17 5.18 21.72
N GLY A 576 35.04 5.27 21.01
CA GLY A 576 34.95 5.89 19.70
C GLY A 576 34.63 7.38 19.79
N GLU A 577 35.26 8.18 18.93
CA GLU A 577 34.92 9.60 18.75
C GLU A 577 33.66 9.81 17.88
N GLN A 578 33.10 8.73 17.31
CA GLN A 578 31.98 8.77 16.36
C GLN A 578 30.89 7.77 16.75
N SER A 579 29.64 8.14 16.47
CA SER A 579 28.50 7.23 16.48
C SER A 579 28.24 6.70 15.07
N PHE A 580 27.64 5.52 14.95
CA PHE A 580 27.35 4.85 13.68
C PHE A 580 25.87 4.53 13.56
N VAL A 581 25.32 4.75 12.37
CA VAL A 581 24.05 4.19 11.91
C VAL A 581 24.36 3.04 10.97
N ASN A 582 23.95 1.83 11.34
CA ASN A 582 23.93 0.66 10.49
C ASN A 582 22.51 0.44 9.98
N TYR A 583 22.32 0.69 8.69
CA TYR A 583 21.05 0.52 7.99
C TYR A 583 20.97 -0.87 7.36
N ARG A 584 19.94 -1.65 7.68
CA ARG A 584 19.67 -2.98 7.09
C ARG A 584 18.34 -2.94 6.35
N LEU A 585 18.34 -3.30 5.08
CA LEU A 585 17.16 -3.42 4.23
C LEU A 585 16.72 -4.88 4.14
N PHE A 586 15.43 -5.11 4.36
CA PHE A 586 14.80 -6.40 4.18
C PHE A 586 13.83 -6.33 3.00
N ILE A 587 13.88 -7.30 2.10
CA ILE A 587 12.97 -7.44 0.94
C ILE A 587 12.38 -8.84 0.95
N ASP A 588 11.05 -8.93 0.91
CA ASP A 588 10.27 -10.18 0.91
C ASP A 588 10.70 -11.17 2.02
N GLY A 589 11.13 -10.61 3.16
CA GLY A 589 11.51 -11.36 4.36
C GLY A 589 12.97 -11.79 4.45
N GLU A 590 13.82 -11.37 3.51
CA GLU A 590 15.26 -11.64 3.51
C GLU A 590 16.05 -10.33 3.61
N GLU A 591 17.19 -10.33 4.31
CA GLU A 591 18.09 -9.19 4.34
C GLU A 591 18.77 -9.04 2.96
N ALA A 592 18.53 -7.90 2.29
CA ALA A 592 18.93 -7.67 0.92
C ALA A 592 20.15 -6.73 0.80
N TRP A 593 20.33 -5.80 1.75
CA TRP A 593 21.40 -4.81 1.71
C TRP A 593 21.68 -4.20 3.09
N THR A 594 22.94 -3.88 3.35
CA THR A 594 23.40 -3.25 4.60
C THR A 594 24.32 -2.09 4.28
N HIS A 595 24.23 -1.00 5.03
CA HIS A 595 25.08 0.18 4.85
C HIS A 595 25.35 0.90 6.17
N VAL A 596 26.61 1.28 6.39
CA VAL A 596 27.03 1.96 7.61
C VAL A 596 27.43 3.39 7.29
N ILE A 597 26.89 4.34 8.05
CA ILE A 597 27.29 5.75 8.03
C ILE A 597 27.75 6.17 9.43
N SER A 598 28.72 7.07 9.49
CA SER A 598 29.28 7.60 10.75
C SER A 598 28.96 9.08 10.92
N THR A 599 28.90 9.55 12.16
CA THR A 599 28.79 11.00 12.43
C THR A 599 30.00 11.78 11.92
N PRO A 600 29.87 13.10 11.68
CA PRO A 600 31.00 13.96 11.35
C PRO A 600 32.11 13.87 12.43
N LEU A 601 33.37 13.98 12.01
CA LEU A 601 34.51 14.09 12.94
C LEU A 601 34.67 15.52 13.42
N GLY A 602 34.73 15.72 14.73
CA GLY A 602 35.03 17.02 15.33
C GLY A 602 36.37 17.59 14.88
N ARG A 603 36.47 18.93 14.83
CA ARG A 603 37.68 19.65 14.33
C ARG A 603 39.00 19.18 14.96
N ALA A 604 38.98 18.64 16.18
CA ALA A 604 40.16 18.11 16.88
C ALA A 604 40.70 16.79 16.28
N GLY A 605 39.85 15.94 15.69
CA GLY A 605 40.22 14.65 15.09
C GLY A 605 40.72 14.73 13.64
N SER A 606 40.51 15.88 12.98
CA SER A 606 40.82 16.08 11.55
C SER A 606 42.31 15.92 11.19
N HIS A 607 43.22 16.04 12.17
CA HIS A 607 44.65 15.81 11.94
C HIS A 607 45.03 14.35 11.73
N ARG A 608 44.26 13.39 12.28
CA ARG A 608 44.51 11.94 12.10
C ARG A 608 43.74 11.34 10.93
N ALA A 609 42.55 11.85 10.63
CA ALA A 609 41.67 11.26 9.60
C ALA A 609 42.09 11.55 8.15
N LYS A 610 42.91 12.59 7.90
CA LYS A 610 43.44 12.87 6.56
C LYS A 610 44.27 11.72 5.97
N GLU A 611 44.76 10.79 6.80
CA GLU A 611 45.52 9.62 6.35
C GLU A 611 44.64 8.39 6.06
N ALA A 612 43.37 8.35 6.48
CA ALA A 612 42.51 7.16 6.37
C ALA A 612 41.48 7.21 5.23
N VAL A 613 41.19 8.38 4.66
CA VAL A 613 40.14 8.56 3.63
C VAL A 613 40.63 8.20 2.21
N TRP A 614 41.91 7.87 2.04
CA TRP A 614 42.52 7.46 0.75
C TRP A 614 43.08 6.03 0.76
N GLY A 615 42.45 5.13 1.53
CA GLY A 615 42.75 3.69 1.52
C GLY A 615 41.67 2.90 0.80
#